data_AF-A0A1I7KW59-F1
#
_entry.id   AF-A0A1I7KW59-F1
#
_cell.length_a   1.000
_cell.length_b   1.000
_cell.length_c   1.000
_cell.angle_alpha   90.00
_cell.angle_beta   90.00
_cell.angle_gamma   90.00
#
_symmetry.space_group_name_H-M   'P 1'
#
loop_
_entity.id
_entity.type
_entity.pdbx_description
1 polymer ?
#
loop_
_entity_poly.entity_id
_entity_poly.type
_entity_poly.pdbx_seq_one_letter_code
_entity_poly.pdbx_strand_id
1 'polypeptide(L)'
;MKISPLRLFARLAALFAVSAAACAADPQQPAGFADPVLGRWNLTVTAKDGTQYPSWFDIRLRKESELMAEVVGRFGSTRHATAVEYSKGKLQLRVPRQYEQDISDLVFDGALVDEQLVGTTTNEDGAVISWSAQRAPELPRKGRQKWGKPVELFNGRNLNGWRPQHVTAAPCWQIENGLLTNAAPCTNLISDATFGDFKVRMEFMNVAGGNSGLYLRGRYEVQISDAYGLAVDPLRMGAVYGHVRPQANASRKAGEWQTLEVTLSGRFVTVVLNGVTVIDGQEIPGITGGALDSRETEAGPLLLQGDHTKVFIRKLSVARSLN
;
A
#
# COMPACT_ATOMS: atom_id res chain seq x y z
N MET A 1 -79.83 14.06 -54.37
CA MET A 1 -78.76 15.07 -54.28
C MET A 1 -77.60 14.46 -53.49
N LYS A 2 -76.41 14.37 -54.12
CA LYS A 2 -75.08 13.97 -53.57
C LYS A 2 -74.93 12.48 -53.16
N ILE A 3 -74.42 11.61 -54.03
CA ILE A 3 -73.00 11.29 -54.31
C ILE A 3 -72.22 10.91 -53.04
N SER A 4 -71.92 9.61 -52.89
CA SER A 4 -70.93 9.05 -51.98
C SER A 4 -69.69 8.63 -52.79
N PRO A 5 -68.46 9.01 -52.41
CA PRO A 5 -67.25 8.52 -53.07
C PRO A 5 -66.52 7.45 -52.25
N LEU A 6 -66.03 6.46 -53.00
CA LEU A 6 -64.94 5.52 -52.72
C LEU A 6 -63.88 6.04 -51.73
N ARG A 7 -63.41 5.17 -50.82
CA ARG A 7 -61.99 5.12 -50.44
C ARG A 7 -61.47 3.69 -50.32
N LEU A 8 -60.58 3.41 -51.25
CA LEU A 8 -59.67 2.26 -51.38
C LEU A 8 -58.65 2.30 -50.22
N PHE A 9 -58.47 1.21 -49.48
CA PHE A 9 -57.33 1.03 -48.56
C PHE A 9 -56.40 -0.05 -49.11
N ALA A 10 -55.28 0.38 -49.68
CA ALA A 10 -54.15 -0.48 -50.01
C ALA A 10 -53.41 -0.86 -48.72
N ARG A 11 -53.21 -2.15 -48.47
CA ARG A 11 -52.33 -2.64 -47.41
C ARG A 11 -50.89 -2.70 -47.93
N LEU A 12 -50.05 -1.79 -47.46
CA LEU A 12 -48.59 -1.86 -47.61
C LEU A 12 -48.06 -2.85 -46.57
N ALA A 13 -47.53 -3.99 -47.00
CA ALA A 13 -46.78 -4.90 -46.13
C ALA A 13 -45.31 -4.45 -46.09
N ALA A 14 -44.89 -3.82 -45.00
CA ALA A 14 -43.48 -3.53 -44.75
C ALA A 14 -42.80 -4.79 -44.19
N LEU A 15 -41.90 -5.40 -44.95
CA LEU A 15 -40.96 -6.40 -44.43
C LEU A 15 -39.96 -5.70 -43.51
N PHE A 16 -40.04 -5.97 -42.20
CA PHE A 16 -38.95 -5.69 -41.27
C PHE A 16 -37.88 -6.78 -41.42
N ALA A 17 -36.77 -6.45 -42.09
CA ALA A 17 -35.56 -7.24 -41.99
C ALA A 17 -34.89 -6.95 -40.64
N VAL A 18 -35.06 -7.86 -39.68
CA VAL A 18 -34.29 -7.85 -38.43
C VAL A 18 -32.88 -8.32 -38.76
N SER A 19 -31.91 -7.40 -38.82
CA SER A 19 -30.50 -7.80 -38.82
C SER A 19 -30.17 -8.35 -37.43
N ALA A 20 -30.05 -9.67 -37.31
CA ALA A 20 -29.43 -10.29 -36.15
C ALA A 20 -27.95 -9.90 -36.15
N ALA A 21 -27.61 -8.82 -35.44
CA ALA A 21 -26.24 -8.60 -35.03
C ALA A 21 -25.90 -9.72 -34.05
N ALA A 22 -25.20 -10.74 -34.53
CA ALA A 22 -24.60 -11.74 -33.67
C ALA A 22 -23.63 -11.00 -32.74
N CYS A 23 -23.99 -10.88 -31.47
CA CYS A 23 -23.03 -10.56 -30.43
C CYS A 23 -22.02 -11.73 -30.42
N ALA A 24 -20.93 -11.59 -31.17
CA ALA A 24 -19.79 -12.48 -30.99
C ALA A 24 -19.34 -12.31 -29.55
N ALA A 25 -19.57 -13.32 -28.71
CA ALA A 25 -18.93 -13.40 -27.42
C ALA A 25 -17.43 -13.31 -27.65
N ASP A 26 -16.77 -12.38 -26.96
CA ASP A 26 -15.31 -12.28 -26.95
C ASP A 26 -14.75 -13.67 -26.64
N PRO A 27 -13.86 -14.26 -27.46
CA PRO A 27 -13.37 -15.62 -27.22
C PRO A 27 -12.81 -15.71 -25.81
N GLN A 28 -13.44 -16.57 -25.00
CA GLN A 28 -13.09 -16.78 -23.61
C GLN A 28 -11.60 -17.18 -23.54
N GLN A 29 -10.82 -16.47 -22.71
CA GLN A 29 -9.40 -16.79 -22.52
C GLN A 29 -9.25 -18.26 -22.10
N PRO A 30 -8.26 -18.99 -22.63
CA PRO A 30 -8.03 -20.37 -22.22
C PRO A 30 -7.64 -20.44 -20.75
N ALA A 31 -7.92 -21.57 -20.10
CA ALA A 31 -7.42 -21.82 -18.75
C ALA A 31 -5.89 -21.67 -18.71
N GLY A 32 -5.37 -21.04 -17.66
CA GLY A 32 -3.94 -20.78 -17.49
C GLY A 32 -3.37 -19.64 -18.34
N PHE A 33 -4.20 -18.89 -19.08
CA PHE A 33 -3.72 -17.78 -19.94
C PHE A 33 -2.85 -16.75 -19.19
N ALA A 34 -3.10 -16.57 -17.89
CA ALA A 34 -2.44 -15.56 -17.06
C ALA A 34 -1.53 -16.15 -15.96
N ASP A 35 -1.39 -17.48 -15.86
CA ASP A 35 -0.53 -18.13 -14.84
C ASP A 35 0.89 -17.50 -14.73
N PRO A 36 1.54 -17.09 -15.84
CA PRO A 36 2.86 -16.47 -15.76
C PRO A 36 2.89 -15.14 -14.99
N VAL A 37 1.76 -14.42 -14.87
CA VAL A 37 1.69 -13.09 -14.24
C VAL A 37 0.91 -13.07 -12.93
N LEU A 38 0.19 -14.14 -12.58
CA LEU A 38 -0.51 -14.24 -11.30
C LEU A 38 0.45 -14.17 -10.11
N GLY A 39 0.00 -13.53 -9.03
CA GLY A 39 0.70 -13.42 -7.77
C GLY A 39 1.17 -11.99 -7.45
N ARG A 40 1.96 -11.91 -6.38
CA ARG A 40 2.49 -10.65 -5.83
C ARG A 40 3.83 -10.32 -6.46
N TRP A 41 4.06 -9.04 -6.74
CA TRP A 41 5.25 -8.55 -7.43
C TRP A 41 5.82 -7.32 -6.71
N ASN A 42 7.12 -7.37 -6.42
CA ASN A 42 7.91 -6.27 -5.89
C ASN A 42 8.51 -5.49 -7.05
N LEU A 43 8.06 -4.24 -7.21
CA LEU A 43 8.49 -3.37 -8.29
C LEU A 43 9.61 -2.43 -7.84
N THR A 44 10.50 -2.14 -8.77
CA THR A 44 11.39 -0.99 -8.75
C THR A 44 11.06 -0.11 -9.94
N VAL A 45 10.56 1.09 -9.65
CA VAL A 45 10.28 2.11 -10.67
C VAL A 45 11.48 3.05 -10.75
N THR A 46 11.92 3.36 -11.96
CA THR A 46 13.08 4.22 -12.24
C THR A 46 12.61 5.49 -12.94
N ALA A 47 12.72 6.62 -12.24
CA ALA A 47 12.41 7.93 -12.78
C ALA A 47 13.45 8.37 -13.83
N LYS A 48 13.15 9.43 -14.59
CA LYS A 48 14.01 9.92 -15.67
C LYS A 48 15.40 10.38 -15.21
N ASP A 49 15.50 10.87 -13.98
CA ASP A 49 16.76 11.29 -13.35
C ASP A 49 17.57 10.10 -12.79
N GLY A 50 17.08 8.87 -12.96
CA GLY A 50 17.67 7.65 -12.41
C GLY A 50 17.26 7.34 -10.98
N THR A 51 16.48 8.20 -10.32
CA THR A 51 15.97 7.95 -8.97
C THR A 51 15.06 6.71 -8.99
N GLN A 52 15.35 5.77 -8.10
CA GLN A 52 14.55 4.56 -7.94
C GLN A 52 13.64 4.63 -6.72
N TYR A 53 12.45 4.05 -6.82
CA TYR A 53 11.53 3.91 -5.71
C TYR A 53 10.73 2.62 -5.80
N PRO A 54 10.32 2.07 -4.64
CA PRO A 54 9.56 0.83 -4.61
C PRO A 54 8.09 1.06 -4.99
N SER A 55 7.50 0.02 -5.55
CA SER A 55 6.07 -0.12 -5.83
C SER A 55 5.71 -1.61 -5.73
N TRP A 56 4.43 -1.96 -5.81
CA TRP A 56 3.99 -3.34 -5.66
C TRP A 56 2.68 -3.62 -6.39
N PHE A 57 2.55 -4.83 -6.93
CA PHE A 57 1.32 -5.37 -7.49
C PHE A 57 0.92 -6.69 -6.82
N ASP A 58 -0.37 -6.98 -6.82
CA ASP A 58 -0.91 -8.33 -6.64
C ASP A 58 -1.95 -8.60 -7.70
N ILE A 59 -1.60 -9.47 -8.65
CA ILE A 59 -2.41 -9.81 -9.81
C ILE A 59 -3.12 -11.13 -9.53
N ARG A 60 -4.44 -11.12 -9.58
CA ARG A 60 -5.30 -12.27 -9.27
C ARG A 60 -6.36 -12.48 -10.33
N LEU A 61 -6.90 -13.69 -10.40
CA LEU A 61 -8.13 -13.95 -11.13
C LEU A 61 -9.30 -13.34 -10.35
N ARG A 62 -10.09 -12.50 -11.03
CA ARG A 62 -11.43 -12.08 -10.58
C ARG A 62 -12.47 -13.14 -10.92
N LYS A 63 -12.29 -13.77 -12.09
CA LYS A 63 -13.01 -14.93 -12.62
C LYS A 63 -12.02 -15.76 -13.45
N GLU A 64 -12.44 -16.92 -13.92
CA GLU A 64 -11.62 -17.88 -14.66
C GLU A 64 -10.87 -17.27 -15.85
N SER A 65 -11.44 -16.24 -16.50
CA SER A 65 -10.87 -15.56 -17.67
C SER A 65 -10.71 -14.03 -17.49
N GLU A 66 -10.86 -13.50 -16.27
CA GLU A 66 -10.77 -12.06 -15.99
C GLU A 66 -9.76 -11.81 -14.87
N LEU A 67 -8.88 -10.82 -15.06
CA LEU A 67 -7.92 -10.41 -14.05
C LEU A 67 -8.44 -9.24 -13.20
N MET A 68 -7.90 -9.15 -11.98
CA MET A 68 -7.94 -7.97 -11.13
C MET A 68 -6.56 -7.76 -10.51
N ALA A 69 -6.28 -6.55 -10.06
CA ALA A 69 -5.05 -6.28 -9.35
C ALA A 69 -5.25 -5.26 -8.22
N GLU A 70 -4.42 -5.42 -7.20
CA GLU A 70 -4.13 -4.38 -6.22
C GLU A 70 -2.75 -3.78 -6.51
N VAL A 71 -2.62 -2.47 -6.31
CA VAL A 71 -1.41 -1.71 -6.64
C VAL A 71 -1.07 -0.74 -5.51
N VAL A 72 0.20 -0.71 -5.14
CA VAL A 72 0.78 0.31 -4.25
C VAL A 72 1.78 1.13 -5.04
N GLY A 73 1.58 2.45 -5.09
CA GLY A 73 2.50 3.39 -5.73
C GLY A 73 3.67 3.77 -4.81
N ARG A 74 4.43 4.80 -5.20
CA ARG A 74 5.50 5.37 -4.36
C ARG A 74 4.99 5.80 -2.98
N PHE A 75 3.81 6.40 -2.97
CA PHE A 75 3.12 6.92 -1.79
C PHE A 75 1.66 6.48 -1.82
N GLY A 76 0.96 6.77 -0.72
CA GLY A 76 -0.46 6.45 -0.60
C GLY A 76 -0.73 5.00 -0.24
N SER A 77 -2.01 4.66 -0.37
CA SER A 77 -2.53 3.36 0.04
C SER A 77 -2.61 2.40 -1.14
N THR A 78 -2.91 1.14 -0.83
CA THR A 78 -3.30 0.17 -1.85
C THR A 78 -4.53 0.67 -2.62
N ARG A 79 -4.51 0.48 -3.94
CA ARG A 79 -5.57 0.81 -4.91
C ARG A 79 -5.97 -0.43 -5.68
N HIS A 80 -7.25 -0.54 -6.02
CA HIS A 80 -7.70 -1.53 -6.99
C HIS A 80 -7.49 -0.98 -8.41
N ALA A 81 -6.90 -1.79 -9.29
CA ALA A 81 -6.84 -1.48 -10.70
C ALA A 81 -8.26 -1.45 -11.29
N THR A 82 -8.56 -0.46 -12.14
CA THR A 82 -9.82 -0.34 -12.88
C THR A 82 -9.88 -1.34 -14.04
N ALA A 83 -8.73 -1.71 -14.60
CA ALA A 83 -8.61 -2.74 -15.63
C ALA A 83 -7.26 -3.46 -15.53
N VAL A 84 -7.28 -4.76 -15.81
CA VAL A 84 -6.07 -5.60 -15.92
C VAL A 84 -6.23 -6.53 -17.11
N GLU A 85 -5.32 -6.43 -18.06
CA GLU A 85 -5.34 -7.21 -19.29
C GLU A 85 -4.00 -7.93 -19.46
N TYR A 86 -4.06 -9.21 -19.84
CA TYR A 86 -2.88 -9.98 -20.21
C TYR A 86 -3.15 -10.77 -21.48
N SER A 87 -2.40 -10.50 -22.53
CA SER A 87 -2.55 -11.15 -23.83
C SER A 87 -1.26 -11.12 -24.62
N LYS A 88 -0.93 -12.23 -25.30
CA LYS A 88 0.26 -12.35 -26.15
C LYS A 88 1.55 -11.90 -25.45
N GLY A 89 1.69 -12.23 -24.16
CA GLY A 89 2.85 -11.89 -23.34
C GLY A 89 2.91 -10.44 -22.84
N LYS A 90 1.90 -9.62 -23.13
CA LYS A 90 1.81 -8.21 -22.70
C LYS A 90 0.81 -8.06 -21.57
N LEU A 91 1.19 -7.31 -20.55
CA LEU A 91 0.41 -6.95 -19.38
C LEU A 91 0.06 -5.46 -19.45
N GLN A 92 -1.19 -5.09 -19.22
CA GLN A 92 -1.60 -3.71 -18.99
C GLN A 92 -2.42 -3.62 -17.70
N LEU A 93 -2.02 -2.72 -16.78
CA LEU A 93 -2.82 -2.36 -15.61
C LEU A 93 -3.22 -0.88 -15.71
N ARG A 94 -4.48 -0.57 -15.42
CA ARG A 94 -4.98 0.79 -15.24
C ARG A 94 -5.30 1.01 -13.78
N VAL A 95 -4.72 2.04 -13.18
CA VAL A 95 -4.84 2.33 -11.74
C VAL A 95 -5.38 3.74 -11.59
N PRO A 96 -6.48 3.94 -10.85
CA PRO A 96 -7.06 5.26 -10.72
C PRO A 96 -6.11 6.19 -9.94
N ARG A 97 -6.16 7.48 -10.26
CA ARG A 97 -5.43 8.50 -9.49
C ARG A 97 -5.86 8.50 -8.01
N GLN A 98 -4.91 8.79 -7.13
CA GLN A 98 -5.13 9.04 -5.71
C GLN A 98 -4.68 10.44 -5.31
N TYR A 99 -3.46 10.83 -5.71
CA TYR A 99 -2.88 12.16 -5.40
C TYR A 99 -2.35 12.89 -6.64
N GLU A 100 -2.24 12.18 -7.75
CA GLU A 100 -1.74 12.69 -9.02
C GLU A 100 -2.72 13.72 -9.60
N GLN A 101 -2.24 14.90 -10.01
CA GLN A 101 -3.11 16.04 -10.33
C GLN A 101 -3.70 15.97 -11.75
N ASP A 102 -2.89 15.61 -12.74
CA ASP A 102 -3.19 15.82 -14.16
C ASP A 102 -3.37 14.54 -14.99
N ILE A 103 -3.52 13.39 -14.33
CA ILE A 103 -3.78 12.11 -14.98
C ILE A 103 -5.10 11.51 -14.47
N SER A 104 -5.84 10.84 -15.34
CA SER A 104 -7.05 10.09 -14.95
C SER A 104 -6.66 8.76 -14.31
N ASP A 105 -5.94 7.94 -15.06
CA ASP A 105 -5.39 6.65 -14.64
C ASP A 105 -3.89 6.61 -14.90
N LEU A 106 -3.15 6.02 -13.96
CA LEU A 106 -1.82 5.50 -14.23
C LEU A 106 -1.97 4.24 -15.08
N VAL A 107 -1.20 4.16 -16.16
CA VAL A 107 -1.16 2.97 -17.02
C VAL A 107 0.21 2.32 -16.86
N PHE A 108 0.23 1.04 -16.47
CA PHE A 108 1.43 0.23 -16.45
C PHE A 108 1.38 -0.75 -17.62
N ASP A 109 2.22 -0.51 -18.62
CA ASP A 109 2.42 -1.42 -19.74
C ASP A 109 3.67 -2.25 -19.48
N GLY A 110 3.57 -3.57 -19.56
CA GLY A 110 4.68 -4.47 -19.32
C GLY A 110 4.65 -5.76 -20.12
N ALA A 111 5.72 -6.52 -20.00
CA ALA A 111 5.85 -7.85 -20.56
C ALA A 111 6.66 -8.72 -19.60
N LEU A 112 6.43 -10.04 -19.68
CA LEU A 112 7.25 -11.00 -18.96
C LEU A 112 8.51 -11.32 -19.79
N VAL A 113 9.68 -11.08 -19.22
CA VAL A 113 10.99 -11.36 -19.82
C VAL A 113 11.84 -12.07 -18.77
N ASP A 114 12.27 -13.31 -19.05
CA ASP A 114 13.13 -14.11 -18.18
C ASP A 114 12.69 -14.09 -16.70
N GLU A 115 11.40 -14.41 -16.47
CA GLU A 115 10.71 -14.46 -15.17
C GLU A 115 10.46 -13.11 -14.47
N GLN A 116 10.86 -11.99 -15.06
CA GLN A 116 10.62 -10.65 -14.55
C GLN A 116 9.54 -9.95 -15.36
N LEU A 117 8.68 -9.17 -14.70
CA LEU A 117 7.85 -8.21 -15.40
C LEU A 117 8.66 -6.94 -15.61
N VAL A 118 8.74 -6.47 -16.85
CA VAL A 118 9.44 -5.22 -17.20
C VAL A 118 8.52 -4.36 -18.04
N GLY A 119 8.62 -3.04 -17.90
CA GLY A 119 7.69 -2.17 -18.58
C GLY A 119 7.90 -0.69 -18.37
N THR A 120 6.89 0.07 -18.78
CA THR A 120 6.82 1.51 -18.62
C THR A 120 5.52 1.92 -17.94
N THR A 121 5.55 3.07 -17.28
CA THR A 121 4.35 3.74 -16.79
C THR A 121 4.50 5.24 -16.96
N THR A 122 3.43 5.98 -16.73
CA THR A 122 3.43 7.44 -16.73
C THR A 122 3.52 7.92 -15.29
N ASN A 123 4.43 8.85 -14.99
CA ASN A 123 4.52 9.48 -13.67
C ASN A 123 3.46 10.59 -13.51
N GLU A 124 3.46 11.25 -12.35
CA GLU A 124 2.52 12.32 -12.01
C GLU A 124 2.59 13.53 -12.97
N ASP A 125 3.75 13.76 -13.60
CA ASP A 125 4.00 14.84 -14.56
C ASP A 125 3.67 14.46 -16.01
N GLY A 126 3.08 13.28 -16.24
CA GLY A 126 2.82 12.77 -17.59
C GLY A 126 4.05 12.19 -18.30
N ALA A 127 5.20 12.08 -17.62
CA ALA A 127 6.43 11.55 -18.20
C ALA A 127 6.45 10.02 -18.19
N VAL A 128 6.83 9.42 -19.32
CA VAL A 128 7.08 7.97 -19.39
C VAL A 128 8.35 7.62 -18.62
N ILE A 129 8.24 6.66 -17.71
CA ILE A 129 9.29 6.12 -16.85
C ILE A 129 9.29 4.59 -16.91
N SER A 130 10.40 3.94 -16.55
CA SER A 130 10.53 2.48 -16.60
C SER A 130 10.31 1.82 -15.24
N TRP A 131 9.93 0.56 -15.27
CA TRP A 131 9.84 -0.26 -14.07
C TRP A 131 10.24 -1.71 -14.37
N SER A 132 10.69 -2.40 -13.34
CA SER A 132 10.94 -3.84 -13.34
C SER A 132 10.33 -4.44 -12.08
N ALA A 133 9.92 -5.70 -12.14
CA ALA A 133 9.29 -6.39 -11.05
C ALA A 133 9.79 -7.82 -10.94
N GLN A 134 10.02 -8.24 -9.71
CA GLN A 134 10.30 -9.63 -9.35
C GLN A 134 9.16 -10.16 -8.48
N ARG A 135 8.94 -11.47 -8.49
CA ARG A 135 7.95 -12.09 -7.60
C ARG A 135 8.27 -11.73 -6.16
N ALA A 136 7.26 -11.25 -5.44
CA ALA A 136 7.39 -10.99 -4.02
C ALA A 136 7.61 -12.34 -3.30
N PRO A 137 8.58 -12.42 -2.36
CA PRO A 137 8.87 -13.65 -1.67
C PRO A 137 7.73 -14.04 -0.74
N GLU A 138 7.49 -15.33 -0.59
CA GLU A 138 6.69 -15.85 0.51
C GLU A 138 7.45 -15.71 1.82
N LEU A 139 6.79 -15.13 2.83
CA LEU A 139 7.38 -14.86 4.14
C LEU A 139 6.50 -15.43 5.25
N PRO A 140 6.38 -16.77 5.33
CA PRO A 140 5.53 -17.42 6.30
C PRO A 140 5.98 -17.09 7.72
N ARG A 141 5.02 -17.09 8.64
CA ARG A 141 5.32 -17.00 10.06
C ARG A 141 6.23 -18.17 10.45
N LYS A 142 7.39 -17.86 11.02
CA LYS A 142 8.22 -18.89 11.64
C LYS A 142 7.47 -19.46 12.84
N GLY A 143 7.71 -20.73 13.17
CA GLY A 143 7.14 -21.36 14.37
C GLY A 143 7.44 -20.57 15.65
N ARG A 144 6.99 -21.07 16.82
CA ARG A 144 7.07 -20.34 18.10
C ARG A 144 8.41 -19.60 18.28
N GLN A 145 8.35 -18.26 18.21
CA GLN A 145 9.52 -17.38 18.29
C GLN A 145 9.94 -17.19 19.75
N LYS A 146 11.25 -17.14 19.98
CA LYS A 146 11.85 -16.74 21.26
C LYS A 146 12.34 -15.29 21.12
N TRP A 147 11.94 -14.44 22.05
CA TRP A 147 12.29 -13.01 21.98
C TRP A 147 13.43 -12.69 22.92
N GLY A 148 14.36 -11.87 22.45
CA GLY A 148 15.43 -11.31 23.25
C GLY A 148 14.93 -10.27 24.25
N LYS A 149 15.85 -9.75 25.05
CA LYS A 149 15.56 -8.59 25.91
C LYS A 149 15.29 -7.35 25.04
N PRO A 150 14.24 -6.55 25.33
CA PRO A 150 14.02 -5.28 24.64
C PRO A 150 15.21 -4.33 24.80
N VAL A 151 15.57 -3.65 23.72
CA VAL A 151 16.56 -2.56 23.70
C VAL A 151 15.83 -1.27 23.37
N GLU A 152 16.04 -0.23 24.16
CA GLU A 152 15.51 1.12 23.90
C GLU A 152 16.22 1.72 22.67
N LEU A 153 15.44 2.14 21.69
CA LEU A 153 15.90 2.90 20.53
C LEU A 153 15.78 4.40 20.75
N PHE A 154 14.96 4.85 21.70
CA PHE A 154 14.91 6.24 22.11
C PHE A 154 15.46 6.40 23.54
N ASN A 155 16.48 7.25 23.69
CA ASN A 155 17.20 7.42 24.95
C ASN A 155 16.73 8.61 25.80
N GLY A 156 15.71 9.35 25.37
CA GLY A 156 15.17 10.52 26.08
C GLY A 156 16.02 11.80 25.97
N ARG A 157 17.15 11.78 25.26
CA ARG A 157 18.18 12.85 25.33
C ARG A 157 18.64 13.36 23.97
N ASN A 158 18.79 12.50 22.97
CA ASN A 158 19.26 12.88 21.64
C ASN A 158 18.79 11.88 20.57
N LEU A 159 19.22 12.10 19.32
CA LEU A 159 18.91 11.26 18.16
C LEU A 159 19.96 10.16 17.89
N ASN A 160 20.81 9.81 18.87
CA ASN A 160 21.78 8.74 18.65
C ASN A 160 21.06 7.43 18.27
N GLY A 161 21.52 6.79 17.19
CA GLY A 161 20.86 5.61 16.62
C GLY A 161 19.78 5.93 15.59
N TRP A 162 19.62 7.21 15.22
CA TRP A 162 18.67 7.69 14.24
C TRP A 162 19.32 8.68 13.27
N ARG A 163 18.85 8.67 12.03
CA ARG A 163 19.22 9.64 11.00
C ARG A 163 18.00 10.10 10.20
N PRO A 164 17.99 11.32 9.68
CA PRO A 164 16.95 11.75 8.75
C PRO A 164 17.03 10.95 7.44
N GLN A 165 15.88 10.66 6.82
CA GLN A 165 15.82 10.02 5.50
C GLN A 165 16.44 10.91 4.43
N HIS A 166 16.20 12.22 4.51
CA HIS A 166 16.75 13.24 3.62
C HIS A 166 17.43 14.33 4.44
N VAL A 167 18.61 14.78 3.99
CA VAL A 167 19.31 15.89 4.64
C VAL A 167 18.47 17.16 4.47
N THR A 168 18.11 17.79 5.59
CA THR A 168 17.38 19.06 5.62
C THR A 168 18.33 20.20 5.96
N ALA A 169 17.99 21.42 5.53
CA ALA A 169 18.80 22.61 5.83
C ALA A 169 18.87 22.91 7.34
N ALA A 170 17.82 22.57 8.08
CA ALA A 170 17.77 22.64 9.54
C ALA A 170 17.23 21.33 10.13
N PRO A 171 17.72 20.85 11.29
CA PRO A 171 17.15 19.71 11.97
C PRO A 171 15.69 19.99 12.35
N CYS A 172 14.78 19.16 11.88
CA CYS A 172 13.35 19.27 12.21
C CYS A 172 12.87 18.17 13.16
N TRP A 173 13.70 17.18 13.50
CA TRP A 173 13.49 16.28 14.65
C TRP A 173 14.28 16.79 15.86
N GLN A 174 13.66 16.78 17.03
CA GLN A 174 14.23 17.34 18.25
C GLN A 174 13.76 16.61 19.50
N ILE A 175 14.47 16.85 20.60
CA ILE A 175 14.07 16.41 21.93
C ILE A 175 13.48 17.59 22.69
N GLU A 176 12.19 17.50 23.01
CA GLU A 176 11.45 18.53 23.74
C GLU A 176 10.94 17.91 25.05
N ASN A 177 11.43 18.38 26.20
CA ASN A 177 11.03 17.87 27.53
C ASN A 177 11.20 16.34 27.68
N GLY A 178 12.26 15.78 27.09
CA GLY A 178 12.53 14.33 27.09
C GLY A 178 11.69 13.53 26.09
N LEU A 179 10.93 14.18 25.23
CA LEU A 179 10.12 13.57 24.17
C LEU A 179 10.80 13.76 22.82
N LEU A 180 10.85 12.71 22.00
CA LEU A 180 11.19 12.82 20.59
C LEU A 180 9.99 13.41 19.84
N THR A 181 10.20 14.49 19.08
CA THR A 181 9.15 15.14 18.29
C THR A 181 9.69 15.82 17.04
N ASN A 182 8.81 16.13 16.09
CA ASN A 182 9.12 16.78 14.81
C ASN A 182 8.47 18.17 14.67
N ALA A 183 9.15 19.07 13.98
CA ALA A 183 8.59 20.29 13.40
C ALA A 183 7.94 19.93 12.06
N ALA A 184 6.71 19.43 12.11
CA ALA A 184 6.00 18.95 10.93
C ALA A 184 5.59 20.10 9.97
N PRO A 185 5.65 19.90 8.64
CA PRO A 185 6.19 18.72 7.97
C PRO A 185 7.73 18.65 8.05
N CYS A 186 8.27 17.44 8.25
CA CYS A 186 9.70 17.17 8.41
C CYS A 186 10.12 15.96 7.56
N THR A 187 11.41 15.71 7.37
CA THR A 187 11.87 14.42 6.82
C THR A 187 11.50 13.25 7.76
N ASN A 188 11.37 12.04 7.23
CA ASN A 188 11.21 10.85 8.06
C ASN A 188 12.48 10.55 8.86
N LEU A 189 12.34 9.84 9.98
CA LEU A 189 13.47 9.44 10.81
C LEU A 189 13.69 7.94 10.72
N ILE A 190 14.92 7.51 10.43
CA ILE A 190 15.28 6.11 10.20
C ILE A 190 16.24 5.63 11.28
N SER A 191 15.97 4.48 11.87
CA SER A 191 16.91 3.86 12.83
C SER A 191 18.17 3.39 12.13
N ASP A 192 19.33 3.51 12.79
CA ASP A 192 20.60 2.97 12.30
C ASP A 192 20.62 1.44 12.36
N ALA A 193 19.97 0.88 13.38
CA ALA A 193 19.79 -0.56 13.50
C ALA A 193 18.75 -1.08 12.50
N THR A 194 19.01 -2.26 11.95
CA THR A 194 18.04 -3.04 11.16
C THR A 194 17.58 -4.28 11.92
N PHE A 195 16.42 -4.80 11.55
CA PHE A 195 15.72 -5.87 12.25
C PHE A 195 15.10 -6.87 11.27
N GLY A 196 15.29 -8.16 11.54
CA GLY A 196 14.55 -9.26 10.93
C GLY A 196 13.18 -9.39 11.62
N ASP A 197 12.91 -10.53 12.27
CA ASP A 197 11.71 -10.72 13.09
C ASP A 197 11.88 -10.01 14.44
N PHE A 198 10.87 -9.29 14.90
CA PHE A 198 10.95 -8.50 16.14
C PHE A 198 9.59 -8.25 16.80
N LYS A 199 9.66 -7.82 18.06
CA LYS A 199 8.60 -7.10 18.77
C LYS A 199 9.03 -5.66 19.00
N VAL A 200 8.19 -4.70 18.66
CA VAL A 200 8.40 -3.28 18.98
C VAL A 200 7.31 -2.83 19.94
N ARG A 201 7.70 -2.01 20.93
CA ARG A 201 6.78 -1.28 21.81
C ARG A 201 7.07 0.20 21.70
N MET A 202 6.04 0.99 21.49
CA MET A 202 6.11 2.45 21.39
C MET A 202 5.04 3.10 22.26
N GLU A 203 5.42 4.18 22.94
CA GLU A 203 4.49 5.07 23.62
C GLU A 203 4.54 6.42 22.93
N PHE A 204 3.42 6.82 22.34
CA PHE A 204 3.32 8.00 21.48
C PHE A 204 2.07 8.82 21.80
N MET A 205 2.03 10.05 21.32
CA MET A 205 0.89 10.96 21.38
C MET A 205 0.78 11.70 20.05
N ASN A 206 -0.41 11.64 19.44
CA ASN A 206 -0.74 12.37 18.22
C ASN A 206 -1.50 13.67 18.56
N VAL A 207 -1.36 14.66 17.69
CA VAL A 207 -2.16 15.91 17.74
C VAL A 207 -3.54 15.71 17.11
N ALA A 208 -4.45 16.67 17.31
CA ALA A 208 -5.77 16.67 16.68
C ALA A 208 -5.63 16.71 15.15
N GLY A 209 -6.35 15.85 14.44
CA GLY A 209 -6.18 15.66 13.00
C GLY A 209 -4.80 15.11 12.60
N GLY A 210 -4.05 14.54 13.55
CA GLY A 210 -2.70 14.03 13.32
C GLY A 210 -2.66 12.84 12.36
N ASN A 211 -1.58 12.77 11.61
CA ASN A 211 -1.15 11.68 10.73
C ASN A 211 0.39 11.51 10.84
N SER A 212 0.83 10.29 11.08
CA SER A 212 2.20 9.80 11.18
C SER A 212 2.14 8.27 11.00
N GLY A 213 3.27 7.58 11.16
CA GLY A 213 3.34 6.14 10.95
C GLY A 213 4.61 5.54 11.51
N LEU A 214 4.50 4.27 11.94
CA LEU A 214 5.64 3.44 12.29
C LEU A 214 5.85 2.39 11.19
N TYR A 215 6.91 2.53 10.42
CA TYR A 215 7.25 1.62 9.34
C TYR A 215 8.11 0.48 9.88
N LEU A 216 7.57 -0.72 9.81
CA LEU A 216 8.25 -1.97 10.16
C LEU A 216 9.20 -2.36 9.02
N ARG A 217 10.48 -2.57 9.34
CA ARG A 217 11.56 -2.78 8.36
C ARG A 217 11.67 -1.67 7.30
N GLY A 218 11.08 -0.49 7.55
CA GLY A 218 11.01 0.60 6.58
C GLY A 218 10.07 0.33 5.41
N ARG A 219 9.17 -0.66 5.52
CA ARG A 219 8.35 -1.18 4.40
C ARG A 219 6.86 -1.30 4.68
N TYR A 220 6.50 -1.55 5.93
CA TYR A 220 5.09 -1.76 6.31
C TYR A 220 4.68 -0.74 7.36
N GLU A 221 3.89 0.24 6.95
CA GLU A 221 3.37 1.28 7.85
C GLU A 221 2.27 0.73 8.76
N VAL A 222 2.52 0.77 10.06
CA VAL A 222 1.45 0.74 11.07
C VAL A 222 1.00 2.17 11.31
N GLN A 223 -0.26 2.44 10.95
CA GLN A 223 -0.78 3.80 10.85
C GLN A 223 -0.95 4.48 12.21
N ILE A 224 -0.55 5.74 12.31
CA ILE A 224 -0.76 6.59 13.48
C ILE A 224 -1.60 7.79 13.06
N SER A 225 -2.88 7.79 13.41
CA SER A 225 -3.80 8.86 13.03
C SER A 225 -4.75 9.27 14.15
N ASP A 226 -5.27 10.48 14.12
CA ASP A 226 -6.39 10.86 14.99
C ASP A 226 -7.68 10.14 14.55
N ALA A 227 -8.02 9.03 15.22
CA ALA A 227 -9.13 8.17 14.85
C ALA A 227 -10.07 7.83 16.01
N TYR A 228 -10.00 8.56 17.13
CA TYR A 228 -10.88 8.31 18.29
C TYR A 228 -12.35 8.41 17.91
N GLY A 229 -13.14 7.38 18.22
CA GLY A 229 -14.58 7.35 17.94
C GLY A 229 -14.96 7.19 16.46
N LEU A 230 -13.99 7.07 15.54
CA LEU A 230 -14.25 6.79 14.13
C LEU A 230 -14.42 5.29 13.87
N ALA A 231 -15.04 4.95 12.74
CA ALA A 231 -15.08 3.57 12.27
C ALA A 231 -13.66 3.03 12.02
N VAL A 232 -13.44 1.74 12.23
CA VAL A 232 -12.20 1.06 11.83
C VAL A 232 -12.13 0.93 10.31
N ASP A 233 -10.94 1.20 9.76
CA ASP A 233 -10.67 1.27 8.32
C ASP A 233 -9.16 0.97 8.08
N PRO A 234 -8.76 0.36 6.95
CA PRO A 234 -7.35 0.12 6.64
C PRO A 234 -6.49 1.38 6.51
N LEU A 235 -7.07 2.58 6.50
CA LEU A 235 -6.35 3.86 6.43
C LEU A 235 -6.21 4.57 7.79
N ARG A 236 -6.66 3.95 8.89
CA ARG A 236 -6.75 4.57 10.22
C ARG A 236 -5.85 3.89 11.26
N MET A 237 -5.71 4.56 12.40
CA MET A 237 -4.92 4.13 13.57
C MET A 237 -4.89 2.61 13.77
N GLY A 238 -3.68 2.06 13.84
CA GLY A 238 -3.42 0.65 14.11
C GLY A 238 -3.61 -0.29 12.91
N ALA A 239 -4.08 0.20 11.76
CA ALA A 239 -4.06 -0.55 10.51
C ALA A 239 -2.62 -0.77 10.02
N VAL A 240 -2.42 -1.81 9.21
CA VAL A 240 -1.32 -1.76 8.23
C VAL A 240 -1.84 -1.00 7.03
N TYR A 241 -1.28 0.18 6.78
CA TYR A 241 -1.88 1.21 5.94
C TYR A 241 -2.25 0.69 4.54
N GLY A 242 -3.54 0.76 4.19
CA GLY A 242 -4.09 0.30 2.91
C GLY A 242 -4.25 -1.21 2.75
N HIS A 243 -3.75 -2.02 3.68
CA HIS A 243 -3.74 -3.48 3.56
C HIS A 243 -4.59 -4.18 4.62
N VAL A 244 -4.21 -4.05 5.90
CA VAL A 244 -4.80 -4.84 6.98
C VAL A 244 -5.63 -3.93 7.88
N ARG A 245 -6.94 -4.11 7.81
CA ARG A 245 -7.90 -3.38 8.63
C ARG A 245 -7.86 -3.87 10.10
N PRO A 246 -7.86 -2.97 11.08
CA PRO A 246 -8.00 -3.35 12.49
C PRO A 246 -9.41 -3.86 12.79
N GLN A 247 -9.53 -4.81 13.72
CA GLN A 247 -10.80 -5.42 14.13
C GLN A 247 -11.56 -4.58 15.15
N ALA A 248 -10.87 -3.69 15.89
CA ALA A 248 -11.47 -2.81 16.88
C ALA A 248 -10.77 -1.44 16.88
N ASN A 249 -11.53 -0.38 17.23
CA ASN A 249 -10.94 0.93 17.50
C ASN A 249 -10.59 1.01 18.98
N ALA A 250 -9.29 0.96 19.27
CA ALA A 250 -8.76 1.11 20.63
C ALA A 250 -8.04 2.45 20.81
N SER A 251 -8.24 3.42 19.91
CA SER A 251 -7.60 4.73 19.97
C SER A 251 -8.07 5.49 21.20
N ARG A 252 -7.21 6.32 21.78
CA ARG A 252 -7.55 7.41 22.68
C ARG A 252 -7.65 8.74 21.94
N LYS A 253 -8.20 9.77 22.59
CA LYS A 253 -8.33 11.12 22.03
C LYS A 253 -6.95 11.71 21.70
N ALA A 254 -6.89 12.60 20.72
CA ALA A 254 -5.69 13.40 20.48
C ALA A 254 -5.22 14.12 21.75
N GLY A 255 -3.90 14.19 21.94
CA GLY A 255 -3.29 14.71 23.17
C GLY A 255 -3.22 13.71 24.33
N GLU A 256 -3.80 12.51 24.21
CA GLU A 256 -3.62 11.42 25.18
C GLU A 256 -2.51 10.47 24.74
N TRP A 257 -1.79 9.91 25.71
CA TRP A 257 -0.76 8.90 25.45
C TRP A 257 -1.39 7.58 25.00
N GLN A 258 -0.89 7.07 23.88
CA GLN A 258 -1.20 5.79 23.27
C GLN A 258 -0.05 4.81 23.54
N THR A 259 -0.36 3.51 23.59
CA THR A 259 0.63 2.42 23.62
C THR A 259 0.42 1.53 22.40
N LEU A 260 1.47 1.33 21.61
CA LEU A 260 1.47 0.46 20.43
C LEU A 260 2.50 -0.63 20.62
N GLU A 261 2.07 -1.88 20.49
CA GLU A 261 2.94 -3.05 20.48
C GLU A 261 2.72 -3.81 19.19
N VAL A 262 3.78 -4.08 18.45
CA VAL A 262 3.71 -4.80 17.17
C VAL A 262 4.66 -5.97 17.20
N THR A 263 4.17 -7.15 16.84
CA THR A 263 4.99 -8.33 16.57
C THR A 263 5.01 -8.56 15.07
N LEU A 264 6.20 -8.61 14.47
CA LEU A 264 6.39 -8.98 13.07
C LEU A 264 7.24 -10.26 12.98
N SER A 265 6.68 -11.31 12.38
CA SER A 265 7.42 -12.55 12.07
C SER A 265 7.14 -13.02 10.65
N GLY A 266 8.19 -13.16 9.83
CA GLY A 266 8.00 -13.20 8.38
C GLY A 266 7.35 -11.90 7.92
N ARG A 267 6.17 -11.99 7.30
CA ARG A 267 5.26 -10.86 7.02
C ARG A 267 3.96 -10.88 7.83
N PHE A 268 3.90 -11.72 8.86
CA PHE A 268 2.72 -11.83 9.72
C PHE A 268 2.82 -10.85 10.88
N VAL A 269 1.77 -10.05 11.05
CA VAL A 269 1.72 -8.95 12.02
C VAL A 269 0.62 -9.16 13.06
N THR A 270 0.98 -8.91 14.32
CA THR A 270 0.03 -8.70 15.41
C THR A 270 0.22 -7.27 15.91
N VAL A 271 -0.87 -6.51 16.02
CA VAL A 271 -0.89 -5.13 16.52
C VAL A 271 -1.76 -5.08 17.77
N VAL A 272 -1.19 -4.61 18.86
CA VAL A 272 -1.88 -4.31 20.11
C VAL A 272 -1.84 -2.81 20.33
N LEU A 273 -3.01 -2.18 20.40
CA LEU A 273 -3.17 -0.75 20.65
C LEU A 273 -3.89 -0.58 21.98
N ASN A 274 -3.27 0.13 22.93
CA ASN A 274 -3.83 0.38 24.26
C ASN A 274 -4.30 -0.88 25.01
N GLY A 275 -3.54 -1.97 24.86
CA GLY A 275 -3.83 -3.26 25.47
C GLY A 275 -4.88 -4.10 24.74
N VAL A 276 -5.47 -3.60 23.65
CA VAL A 276 -6.42 -4.33 22.82
C VAL A 276 -5.71 -4.85 21.57
N THR A 277 -5.81 -6.15 21.31
CA THR A 277 -5.31 -6.73 20.06
C THR A 277 -6.23 -6.31 18.92
N VAL A 278 -5.78 -5.40 18.06
CA VAL A 278 -6.56 -4.86 16.94
C VAL A 278 -6.26 -5.59 15.63
N ILE A 279 -5.08 -6.20 15.49
CA ILE A 279 -4.75 -7.12 14.39
C ILE A 279 -4.10 -8.34 15.04
N ASP A 280 -4.56 -9.54 14.71
CA ASP A 280 -4.00 -10.78 15.25
C ASP A 280 -3.46 -11.69 14.14
N GLY A 281 -2.13 -11.76 14.04
CA GLY A 281 -1.42 -12.71 13.19
C GLY A 281 -1.86 -12.68 11.73
N GLN A 282 -2.13 -11.50 11.18
CA GLN A 282 -2.55 -11.33 9.78
C GLN A 282 -1.33 -11.24 8.87
N GLU A 283 -1.42 -11.81 7.68
CA GLU A 283 -0.41 -11.62 6.65
C GLU A 283 -0.49 -10.20 6.08
N ILE A 284 0.64 -9.51 5.97
CA ILE A 284 0.73 -8.26 5.21
C ILE A 284 0.93 -8.62 3.73
N PRO A 285 0.02 -8.26 2.81
CA PRO A 285 0.12 -8.66 1.39
C PRO A 285 1.40 -8.18 0.70
N GLY A 286 1.85 -6.97 1.00
CA GLY A 286 3.01 -6.34 0.37
C GLY A 286 3.45 -5.09 1.11
N ILE A 287 4.45 -4.41 0.56
CA ILE A 287 4.90 -3.11 1.08
C ILE A 287 3.75 -2.08 1.07
N THR A 288 3.83 -1.08 1.95
CA THR A 288 2.95 0.09 1.93
C THR A 288 3.59 1.22 1.12
N GLY A 289 2.80 2.23 0.73
CA GLY A 289 3.36 3.47 0.19
C GLY A 289 4.33 4.09 1.19
N GLY A 290 5.34 4.83 0.71
CA GLY A 290 6.41 5.39 1.55
C GLY A 290 7.50 4.40 1.96
N ALA A 291 7.43 3.14 1.51
CA ALA A 291 8.49 2.16 1.75
C ALA A 291 9.85 2.64 1.22
N LEU A 292 10.93 2.25 1.89
CA LEU A 292 12.30 2.57 1.48
C LEU A 292 12.78 1.72 0.29
N ASP A 293 12.30 0.47 0.22
CA ASP A 293 12.60 -0.48 -0.84
C ASP A 293 11.60 -1.66 -0.82
N SER A 294 11.68 -2.54 -1.83
CA SER A 294 10.87 -3.76 -1.94
C SER A 294 11.65 -5.04 -1.56
N ARG A 295 12.75 -4.94 -0.79
CA ARG A 295 13.61 -6.09 -0.43
C ARG A 295 13.12 -6.79 0.83
N GLU A 296 11.93 -7.37 0.75
CA GLU A 296 11.17 -7.84 1.92
C GLU A 296 11.83 -8.96 2.75
N THR A 297 12.70 -9.76 2.14
CA THR A 297 13.49 -10.82 2.82
C THR A 297 14.62 -10.27 3.68
N GLU A 298 15.05 -9.03 3.46
CA GLU A 298 16.15 -8.41 4.18
C GLU A 298 15.67 -7.81 5.50
N ALA A 299 16.57 -7.83 6.49
CA ALA A 299 16.40 -6.99 7.68
C ALA A 299 16.32 -5.51 7.27
N GLY A 300 15.43 -4.76 7.91
CA GLY A 300 15.24 -3.34 7.59
C GLY A 300 15.14 -2.48 8.86
N PRO A 301 15.30 -1.16 8.75
CA PRO A 301 15.23 -0.25 9.88
C PRO A 301 13.79 -0.09 10.41
N LEU A 302 13.61 0.55 11.55
CA LEU A 302 12.33 1.22 11.82
C LEU A 302 12.38 2.61 11.20
N LEU A 303 11.26 3.07 10.65
CA LEU A 303 11.10 4.44 10.17
C LEU A 303 9.90 5.09 10.85
N LEU A 304 10.08 6.34 11.27
CA LEU A 304 9.03 7.21 11.83
C LEU A 304 8.66 8.25 10.79
N GLN A 305 7.38 8.29 10.42
CA GLN A 305 6.88 9.26 9.44
C GLN A 305 6.80 10.65 10.07
N GLY A 306 7.57 11.59 9.55
CA GLY A 306 7.69 12.95 10.06
C GLY A 306 7.15 14.03 9.11
N ASP A 307 6.78 13.65 7.89
CA ASP A 307 6.44 14.54 6.77
C ASP A 307 4.98 14.99 6.73
N HIS A 308 4.13 14.44 7.59
CA HIS A 308 2.71 14.80 7.67
C HIS A 308 2.42 15.77 8.83
N THR A 309 2.33 15.27 10.05
CA THR A 309 1.95 16.07 11.22
C THR A 309 2.86 15.79 12.42
N LYS A 310 2.65 16.55 13.51
CA LYS A 310 3.45 16.44 14.72
C LYS A 310 3.09 15.16 15.50
N VAL A 311 4.11 14.43 15.92
CA VAL A 311 4.01 13.29 16.83
C VAL A 311 4.96 13.47 18.01
N PHE A 312 4.61 12.96 19.18
CA PHE A 312 5.48 12.90 20.35
C PHE A 312 5.69 11.46 20.74
N ILE A 313 6.94 11.07 20.99
CA ILE A 313 7.32 9.71 21.39
C ILE A 313 8.14 9.80 22.67
N ARG A 314 7.74 9.04 23.70
CA ARG A 314 8.47 8.99 24.98
C ARG A 314 9.21 7.68 25.22
N LYS A 315 8.79 6.60 24.57
CA LYS A 315 9.44 5.28 24.65
C LYS A 315 9.34 4.59 23.32
N LEU A 316 10.41 3.92 22.92
CA LEU A 316 10.46 3.09 21.72
C LEU A 316 11.52 2.02 21.93
N SER A 317 11.11 0.76 22.07
CA SER A 317 12.01 -0.37 22.29
C SER A 317 11.72 -1.53 21.36
N VAL A 318 12.75 -2.33 21.08
CA VAL A 318 12.68 -3.49 20.19
C VAL A 318 13.31 -4.71 20.85
N ALA A 319 12.59 -5.83 20.83
CA ALA A 319 13.10 -7.16 21.15
C ALA A 319 13.22 -7.98 19.86
N ARG A 320 14.45 -8.39 19.52
CA ARG A 320 14.73 -9.22 18.33
C ARG A 320 14.32 -10.68 18.58
N SER A 321 13.97 -11.40 17.52
CA SER A 321 13.88 -12.86 17.60
C SER A 321 15.27 -13.47 17.86
N LEU A 322 15.31 -14.57 18.61
CA LEU A 322 16.50 -15.35 18.95
C LEU A 322 16.63 -16.63 18.12
N ASN A 323 15.66 -16.93 17.24
CA ASN A 323 15.63 -18.15 16.42
C ASN A 323 15.22 -17.87 14.97
#